data_AF-A0A1I7L2P3-F1
#
_entry.id   AF-A0A1I7L2P3-F1
#
_cell.length_a   1.000
_cell.length_b   1.000
_cell.length_c   1.000
_cell.angle_alpha   90.00
_cell.angle_beta   90.00
_cell.angle_gamma   90.00
#
_symmetry.space_group_name_H-M   'P 1'
#
loop_
_entity.id
_entity.type
_entity.pdbx_description
1 polymer ?
#
loop_
_entity_poly.entity_id
_entity_poly.type
_entity_poly.pdbx_seq_one_letter_code
_entity_poly.pdbx_strand_id
1 'polypeptide(L)'
;MHGQKISLYPDEILLELMQNFTLPTWTLLEILAGLVDETGEQVANPKPVTLTMMQLADRIKISPQHFRVHVAMLQGANAIRVNAGFADARTKDVEITENGLRMLQLREHRGN
;
A
#
# COMPACT_ATOMS: atom_id res chain seq x y z
N MET A 1 -3.57 26.41 8.43
CA MET A 1 -2.93 25.47 7.49
C MET A 1 -4.02 24.54 6.97
N HIS A 2 -4.57 24.80 5.78
CA HIS A 2 -5.59 23.93 5.19
C HIS A 2 -4.88 22.75 4.53
N GLY A 3 -4.89 21.59 5.20
CA GLY A 3 -4.49 20.34 4.57
C GLY A 3 -5.44 20.07 3.41
N GLN A 4 -4.90 20.01 2.20
CA GLN A 4 -5.64 19.54 1.04
C GLN A 4 -6.14 18.14 1.37
N LYS A 5 -7.44 17.98 1.62
CA LYS A 5 -8.08 16.66 1.61
C LYS A 5 -7.86 16.11 0.21
N ILE A 6 -6.94 15.16 0.07
CA ILE A 6 -6.81 14.41 -1.16
C ILE A 6 -8.14 13.66 -1.31
N SER A 7 -8.95 14.06 -2.29
CA SER A 7 -10.25 13.44 -2.51
C SER A 7 -10.06 11.96 -2.80
N LEU A 8 -10.84 11.12 -2.12
CA LEU A 8 -11.03 9.73 -2.50
C LEU A 8 -11.43 9.69 -3.98
N TYR A 9 -10.82 8.80 -4.75
CA TYR A 9 -11.22 8.60 -6.14
C TYR A 9 -12.55 7.83 -6.20
N PRO A 10 -13.36 8.05 -7.25
CA PRO A 10 -14.53 7.21 -7.49
C PRO A 10 -14.16 5.74 -7.62
N ASP A 11 -15.06 4.85 -7.20
CA ASP A 11 -14.82 3.40 -7.23
C ASP A 11 -14.50 2.91 -8.65
N GLU A 12 -15.09 3.46 -9.71
CA GLU A 12 -14.76 3.05 -11.08
C GLU A 12 -13.29 3.31 -11.43
N ILE A 13 -12.76 4.46 -11.01
CA ILE A 13 -11.35 4.82 -11.23
C ILE A 13 -10.44 3.90 -10.41
N LEU A 14 -10.80 3.60 -9.16
CA LEU A 14 -10.05 2.66 -8.32
C LEU A 14 -10.03 1.25 -8.93
N LEU A 15 -11.16 0.82 -9.50
CA LEU A 15 -11.31 -0.46 -10.18
C LEU A 15 -10.46 -0.56 -11.45
N GLU A 16 -10.33 0.52 -12.23
CA GLU A 16 -9.43 0.60 -13.39
C GLU A 16 -7.96 0.54 -12.98
N LEU A 17 -7.57 1.32 -11.95
CA LEU A 17 -6.19 1.37 -11.47
C LEU A 17 -5.70 0.02 -10.92
N MET A 18 -6.58 -0.75 -10.28
CA MET A 18 -6.22 -2.03 -9.69
C MET A 18 -6.14 -3.21 -10.68
N GLN A 19 -6.53 -3.03 -11.95
CA GLN A 19 -6.54 -4.14 -12.93
C GLN A 19 -5.16 -4.79 -13.13
N ASN A 20 -4.09 -4.02 -12.91
CA ASN A 20 -2.72 -4.47 -13.08
C ASN A 20 -2.04 -4.90 -11.76
N PHE A 21 -2.78 -4.93 -10.64
CA PHE A 21 -2.19 -5.30 -9.35
C PHE A 21 -1.98 -6.81 -9.29
N THR A 22 -0.72 -7.21 -9.16
CA THR A 22 -0.33 -8.60 -8.95
C THR A 22 -0.40 -8.97 -7.48
N LEU A 23 -0.24 -10.26 -7.16
CA LEU A 23 -0.22 -10.73 -5.77
C LEU A 23 0.78 -9.95 -4.89
N PRO A 24 2.05 -9.72 -5.30
CA PRO A 24 2.96 -8.86 -4.54
C PRO A 24 2.44 -7.43 -4.30
N THR A 25 1.80 -6.81 -5.30
CA THR A 25 1.22 -5.46 -5.13
C THR A 25 0.16 -5.44 -4.04
N TRP A 26 -0.70 -6.46 -4.02
CA TRP A 26 -1.73 -6.62 -3.00
C TRP A 26 -1.16 -6.92 -1.62
N THR A 27 -0.16 -7.80 -1.53
CA THR A 27 0.49 -8.12 -0.26
C THR A 27 1.13 -6.90 0.39
N LEU A 28 1.73 -5.98 -0.39
CA LEU A 28 2.22 -4.70 0.16
C LEU A 28 1.11 -3.87 0.79
N LEU A 29 -0.05 -3.78 0.12
CA LEU A 29 -1.21 -3.07 0.63
C LEU A 29 -1.76 -3.71 1.91
N GLU A 30 -1.86 -5.04 1.94
CA GLU A 30 -2.32 -5.81 3.11
C GLU A 30 -1.40 -5.60 4.32
N ILE A 31 -0.08 -5.62 4.10
CA ILE A 31 0.93 -5.33 5.14
C ILE A 31 0.73 -3.92 5.69
N LEU A 32 0.59 -2.91 4.82
CA LEU A 32 0.42 -1.50 5.24
C LEU A 32 -0.95 -1.23 5.88
N ALA A 33 -1.98 -1.98 5.51
CA ALA A 33 -3.28 -1.96 6.17
C ALA A 33 -3.26 -2.68 7.54
N GLY A 34 -2.17 -3.37 7.87
CA GLY A 34 -2.03 -4.16 9.08
C GLY A 34 -2.93 -5.40 9.11
N LEU A 35 -3.33 -5.90 7.93
CA LEU A 35 -4.12 -7.13 7.80
C LEU A 35 -3.30 -8.36 8.14
N VAL A 36 -1.99 -8.31 7.86
CA VAL A 36 -1.04 -9.36 8.18
C VAL A 36 0.10 -8.85 9.06
N ASP A 37 0.58 -9.70 9.97
CA ASP A 37 1.75 -9.42 10.80
C ASP A 37 3.08 -9.68 10.08
N GLU A 38 4.20 -9.67 10.81
CA GLU A 38 5.53 -9.93 10.26
C GLU A 38 5.78 -11.38 9.82
N THR A 39 4.93 -12.31 10.28
CA THR A 39 4.97 -13.73 9.90
C THR A 39 4.05 -14.03 8.71
N GLY A 40 3.16 -13.10 8.37
CA GLY A 40 2.14 -13.25 7.34
C GLY A 40 0.81 -13.79 7.87
N GLU A 41 0.64 -13.87 9.19
CA GLU A 41 -0.61 -14.29 9.82
C GLU A 41 -1.64 -13.15 9.89
N GLN A 42 -2.92 -13.51 9.80
CA GLN A 42 -4.04 -12.56 9.81
C GLN A 42 -4.21 -11.91 11.19
N VAL A 43 -4.35 -10.60 11.20
CA VAL A 43 -4.54 -9.81 12.43
C VAL A 43 -6.04 -9.63 12.69
N ALA A 44 -6.51 -10.04 13.88
CA ALA A 44 -7.94 -10.02 14.22
C ALA A 44 -8.55 -8.61 14.32
N ASN A 45 -7.73 -7.57 14.51
CA ASN A 45 -8.20 -6.18 14.63
C ASN A 45 -7.21 -5.25 13.92
N PRO A 46 -7.19 -5.31 12.58
CA PRO A 46 -6.14 -4.70 11.78
C PRO A 46 -6.22 -3.16 11.84
N LYS A 47 -5.05 -2.52 11.84
CA LYS A 47 -4.92 -1.06 11.80
C LYS A 47 -3.80 -0.68 10.84
N PRO A 48 -3.97 0.39 10.05
CA PRO A 48 -2.90 0.90 9.20
C PRO A 48 -1.60 1.11 9.97
N VAL A 49 -0.49 0.68 9.38
CA VAL A 49 0.86 0.84 9.92
C VAL A 49 1.69 1.71 8.98
N THR A 50 2.61 2.47 9.57
CA THR A 50 3.67 3.16 8.84
C THR A 50 4.93 2.32 8.92
N LEU A 51 5.53 2.02 7.77
CA LEU A 51 6.78 1.26 7.67
C LEU A 51 7.78 2.02 6.81
N THR A 52 9.06 1.91 7.12
CA THR A 52 10.10 2.38 6.19
C THR A 52 10.13 1.51 4.93
N MET A 53 10.60 2.07 3.82
CA MET A 53 10.85 1.33 2.57
C MET A 53 11.68 0.06 2.81
N MET A 54 12.67 0.11 3.71
CA MET A 54 13.48 -1.05 4.08
C MET A 54 12.66 -2.13 4.81
N GLN A 55 11.94 -1.77 5.87
CA GLN A 55 11.10 -2.71 6.61
C GLN A 55 10.03 -3.35 5.73
N LEU A 56 9.44 -2.57 4.82
CA LEU A 56 8.44 -3.07 3.89
C LEU A 56 9.05 -4.04 2.87
N ALA A 57 10.25 -3.75 2.36
CA ALA A 57 10.98 -4.64 1.44
C ALA A 57 11.33 -5.98 2.09
N ASP A 58 11.77 -5.96 3.35
CA ASP A 58 12.17 -7.16 4.09
C ASP A 58 10.99 -8.12 4.30
N ARG A 59 9.76 -7.60 4.38
CA ARG A 59 8.55 -8.41 4.55
C ARG A 59 8.11 -9.14 3.29
N ILE A 60 8.32 -8.58 2.10
CA ILE A 60 7.74 -9.12 0.86
C ILE A 60 8.63 -10.13 0.11
N LYS A 61 9.85 -10.42 0.57
CA LYS A 61 10.74 -11.47 0.01
C LYS A 61 10.87 -11.48 -1.54
N ILE A 62 10.83 -10.30 -2.18
CA ILE A 62 11.07 -10.12 -3.62
C ILE A 62 12.35 -9.32 -3.86
N SER A 63 12.83 -9.32 -5.11
CA SER A 63 14.03 -8.56 -5.47
C SER A 63 13.83 -7.04 -5.24
N PRO A 64 14.88 -6.29 -4.87
CA PRO A 64 14.78 -4.83 -4.68
C PRO A 64 14.31 -4.06 -5.93
N GLN A 65 14.51 -4.62 -7.13
CA GLN A 65 14.01 -4.01 -8.37
C GLN A 65 12.51 -4.20 -8.51
N HIS A 66 12.00 -5.43 -8.31
CA HIS A 66 10.56 -5.69 -8.34
C HIS A 66 9.82 -4.95 -7.23
N PHE A 67 10.37 -4.91 -6.02
CA PHE A 67 9.82 -4.12 -4.92
C PHE A 67 9.57 -2.66 -5.31
N ARG A 68 10.57 -2.00 -5.90
CA ARG A 68 10.43 -0.61 -6.35
C ARG A 68 9.36 -0.42 -7.41
N VAL A 69 9.17 -1.40 -8.31
CA VAL A 69 8.09 -1.36 -9.30
C VAL A 69 6.72 -1.41 -8.63
N HIS A 70 6.52 -2.30 -7.66
CA HIS A 70 5.24 -2.39 -6.94
C HIS A 70 4.95 -1.14 -6.10
N VAL A 71 5.96 -0.59 -5.42
CA VAL A 71 5.82 0.68 -4.69
C VAL A 71 5.46 1.82 -5.64
N ALA A 72 6.14 1.94 -6.79
CA ALA A 72 5.84 2.99 -7.77
C ALA A 72 4.42 2.84 -8.34
N MET A 73 3.97 1.61 -8.60
CA MET A 73 2.61 1.32 -9.06
C MET A 73 1.56 1.75 -8.02
N LEU A 74 1.76 1.38 -6.75
CA LEU A 74 0.88 1.76 -5.65
C LEU A 74 0.85 3.28 -5.44
N GLN A 75 2.00 3.94 -5.52
CA GLN A 75 2.10 5.38 -5.39
C GLN A 75 1.42 6.11 -6.56
N GLY A 76 1.61 5.62 -7.79
CA GLY A 76 0.93 6.15 -8.99
C GLY A 76 -0.59 5.98 -8.94
N ALA A 77 -1.07 4.91 -8.32
CA ALA A 77 -2.48 4.67 -8.04
C ALA A 77 -3.01 5.46 -6.83
N ASN A 78 -2.17 6.28 -6.18
CA ASN A 78 -2.47 6.97 -4.93
C ASN A 78 -2.94 6.03 -3.81
N ALA A 79 -2.52 4.76 -3.83
CA ALA A 79 -2.87 3.74 -2.84
C ALA A 79 -1.95 3.81 -1.60
N ILE A 80 -0.74 4.34 -1.78
CA ILE A 80 0.22 4.62 -0.69
C ILE A 80 0.82 6.01 -0.85
N ARG A 81 1.31 6.57 0.26
CA ARG A 81 2.15 7.77 0.29
C ARG A 81 3.54 7.39 0.77
N VAL A 82 4.56 7.94 0.10
CA VAL A 82 5.96 7.84 0.51
C VAL A 82 6.41 9.21 1.00
N ASN A 83 6.67 9.35 2.29
CA ASN A 83 7.00 10.63 2.92
C ASN A 83 8.48 10.99 2.67
N ALA A 84 8.72 12.21 2.16
CA ALA A 84 10.03 12.71 1.78
C ALA A 84 10.81 13.33 2.97
N GLY A 85 10.85 12.63 4.11
CA GLY A 85 11.45 13.15 5.36
C GLY A 85 12.95 12.90 5.53
N PHE A 86 13.54 11.99 4.74
CA PHE A 86 14.91 11.53 4.97
C PHE A 86 15.79 11.64 3.72
N ALA A 87 17.08 11.91 3.95
CA ALA A 87 18.09 12.02 2.89
C ALA A 87 18.34 10.68 2.14
N ASP A 88 18.09 9.55 2.80
CA ASP A 88 18.17 8.21 2.21
C ASP A 88 16.79 7.73 1.73
N ALA A 89 16.72 7.21 0.50
CA ALA A 89 15.52 6.63 -0.07
C ALA A 89 15.02 5.39 0.70
N ARG A 90 15.90 4.66 1.39
CA ARG A 90 15.58 3.42 2.11
C ARG A 90 14.90 3.67 3.45
N THR A 91 15.08 4.86 4.02
CA THR A 91 14.51 5.24 5.32
C THR A 91 13.21 6.04 5.16
N LYS A 92 12.70 6.19 3.93
CA LYS A 92 11.43 6.89 3.70
C LYS A 92 10.27 6.08 4.28
N ASP A 93 9.41 6.76 5.02
CA ASP A 93 8.17 6.18 5.54
C ASP A 93 7.16 5.97 4.42
N VAL A 94 6.46 4.85 4.50
CA VAL A 94 5.40 4.43 3.60
C VAL A 94 4.15 4.20 4.43
N GLU A 95 3.04 4.79 3.99
CA GLU A 95 1.73 4.67 4.62
C GLU A 95 0.65 4.40 3.58
N ILE A 96 -0.36 3.61 3.94
CA ILE A 96 -1.54 3.41 3.09
C ILE A 96 -2.43 4.67 3.13
N THR A 97 -3.02 5.00 1.99
CA THR A 97 -3.98 6.12 1.87
C THR A 97 -5.42 5.63 2.04
N GLU A 98 -6.38 6.56 2.11
CA GLU A 98 -7.81 6.22 2.04
C GLU A 98 -8.17 5.48 0.74
N ASN A 99 -7.56 5.84 -0.39
CA ASN A 99 -7.74 5.12 -1.66
C ASN A 99 -7.20 3.69 -1.59
N GLY A 100 -6.03 3.48 -0.95
CA GLY A 100 -5.46 2.13 -0.77
C GLY A 100 -6.36 1.24 0.09
N LEU A 101 -6.92 1.79 1.17
CA LEU A 101 -7.90 1.10 2.00
C LEU A 101 -9.18 0.77 1.22
N ARG A 102 -9.68 1.72 0.43
CA ARG A 102 -10.86 1.51 -0.41
C ARG A 102 -10.62 0.43 -1.49
N MET A 103 -9.43 0.41 -2.08
CA MET A 103 -9.05 -0.64 -3.06
C MET A 103 -9.06 -2.04 -2.44
N LEU A 104 -8.62 -2.20 -1.18
CA LEU A 104 -8.69 -3.50 -0.48
C LEU A 104 -10.15 -3.93 -0.28
N GLN A 105 -11.03 -3.03 0.17
CA GLN A 105 -12.46 -3.33 0.32
C GLN A 105 -13.10 -3.75 -1.01
N LEU A 106 -12.81 -3.02 -2.09
CA LEU A 106 -13.33 -3.34 -3.42
C LEU A 106 -12.85 -4.71 -3.92
N ARG A 107 -11.61 -5.11 -3.60
CA ARG A 107 -11.08 -6.43 -3.96
C ARG A 107 -11.81 -7.56 -3.24
N GLU A 108 -12.06 -7.42 -1.93
CA GLU A 108 -12.79 -8.43 -1.16
C GLU A 108 -14.21 -8.65 -1.70
N HIS A 109 -14.88 -7.58 -2.11
CA HIS A 109 -16.22 -7.66 -2.69
C HIS A 109 -16.26 -8.32 -4.09
N ARG A 110 -15.14 -8.39 -4.83
CA ARG A 110 -15.06 -9.10 -6.13
C ARG A 110 -14.70 -10.58 -5.99
N GLY A 111 -14.19 -11.00 -4.83
CA GLY A 111 -13.77 -12.38 -4.57
C GLY A 111 -14.89 -13.30 -4.06
N ASN A 112 -16.07 -12.75 -3.78
CA ASN A 112 -17.32 -13.46 -3.45
C ASN A 112 -18.29 -13.41 -4.64
#